data_AF-A0A835E4C3-F1
#
_entry.id   AF-A0A835E4C3-F1
#
_cell.length_a   1.000
_cell.length_b   1.000
_cell.length_c   1.000
_cell.angle_alpha   90.00
_cell.angle_beta   90.00
_cell.angle_gamma   90.00
#
_symmetry.space_group_name_H-M   'P 1'
#
loop_
_entity.id
_entity.type
_entity.pdbx_description
1 polymer ?
#
loop_
_entity_poly.entity_id
_entity_poly.type
_entity_poly.pdbx_seq_one_letter_code
_entity_poly.pdbx_strand_id
1 'polypeptide(L)'
;MCGFDGRSYLDNWLHIALKPGIEELTLWLSETPRKYNFPCSLLSDGVRNSLRYLKLRLVALRPTVELGPLRSLTSLHLWHVSSTWDELKCLLVNSLALEQLELVHCKEITCLKIPCALQRLSSLSVFECLDLNVIESKAPNLSSLYLIGHRLNLSCVETLQLKKLDILRSNFVCDARAKLPSLMPNLETLVIKSGSEVVDAPMLPTKFLCFKHLTIWLMLGPTSRPYDYLSLVSFLDASPSLETLVLDVIRLDTVHGSITADSQLRHMSEQRHACLKSVKISGFSSAKSLVELTCYILKNAVSLEWLTLDTIYGHRCGEGKHKRCIPMADSLLTESPRALSAIRTHIENKVPSTVALTVLEPCGRCHGTVKRRMLSQLGNDISI
;
A
#
# COMPACT_ATOMS: atom_id res chain seq x y z
N MET A 1 -47.70 -11.35 -9.54
CA MET A 1 -47.07 -10.26 -8.75
C MET A 1 -46.35 -9.36 -9.72
N CYS A 2 -46.78 -8.11 -9.83
CA CYS A 2 -46.27 -7.10 -10.75
C CYS A 2 -44.75 -6.94 -10.59
N GLY A 3 -44.01 -7.08 -11.68
CA GLY A 3 -42.59 -6.79 -11.71
C GLY A 3 -42.36 -5.31 -11.45
N PHE A 4 -41.89 -4.97 -10.25
CA PHE A 4 -41.36 -3.64 -9.97
C PHE A 4 -40.10 -3.45 -10.82
N ASP A 5 -40.20 -2.66 -11.90
CA ASP A 5 -39.02 -2.23 -12.64
C ASP A 5 -38.34 -1.08 -11.88
N GLY A 6 -37.48 -1.44 -10.93
CA GLY A 6 -36.73 -0.49 -10.09
C GLY A 6 -35.86 0.50 -10.88
N ARG A 7 -35.68 0.32 -12.19
CA ARG A 7 -34.98 1.27 -13.07
C ARG A 7 -35.72 2.60 -13.18
N SER A 8 -37.02 2.54 -13.46
CA SER A 8 -37.87 3.74 -13.61
C SER A 8 -37.90 4.61 -12.34
N TYR A 9 -37.81 3.97 -11.18
CA TYR A 9 -37.77 4.67 -9.89
C TYR A 9 -36.43 5.40 -9.69
N LEU A 10 -35.30 4.74 -9.98
CA LEU A 10 -33.97 5.35 -9.88
C LEU A 10 -33.80 6.51 -10.87
N ASP A 11 -34.27 6.36 -12.10
CA ASP A 11 -34.23 7.43 -13.12
C ASP A 11 -34.98 8.68 -12.63
N ASN A 12 -36.16 8.50 -12.04
CA ASN A 12 -36.94 9.61 -11.47
C ASN A 12 -36.19 10.30 -10.31
N TRP A 13 -35.57 9.54 -9.41
CA TRP A 13 -34.76 10.10 -8.32
C TRP A 13 -33.56 10.89 -8.84
N LEU A 14 -32.85 10.35 -9.83
CA LEU A 14 -31.72 11.05 -10.44
C LEU A 14 -32.17 12.32 -11.17
N HIS A 15 -33.32 12.30 -11.85
CA HIS A 15 -33.87 13.49 -12.51
C HIS A 15 -34.22 14.60 -11.49
N ILE A 16 -34.68 14.23 -10.29
CA ILE A 16 -34.97 15.20 -9.22
C ILE A 16 -33.68 15.72 -8.57
N ALA A 17 -32.69 14.84 -8.37
CA ALA A 17 -31.45 15.16 -7.66
C ALA A 17 -30.44 15.93 -8.53
N LEU A 18 -30.29 15.58 -9.82
CA LEU A 18 -29.33 16.17 -10.74
C LEU A 18 -29.82 17.53 -11.27
N LYS A 19 -29.75 18.54 -10.40
CA LYS A 19 -30.08 19.93 -10.72
C LYS A 19 -28.82 20.81 -10.73
N PRO A 20 -28.85 21.94 -11.46
CA PRO A 20 -27.75 22.92 -11.42
C PRO A 20 -27.42 23.30 -9.97
N GLY A 21 -26.13 23.28 -9.62
CA GLY A 21 -25.65 23.53 -8.26
C GLY A 21 -25.34 22.26 -7.46
N ILE A 22 -25.69 21.06 -7.94
CA ILE A 22 -25.20 19.83 -7.32
C ILE A 22 -23.68 19.74 -7.48
N GLU A 23 -22.97 19.57 -6.37
CA GLU A 23 -21.51 19.46 -6.37
C GLU A 23 -21.03 18.02 -6.24
N GLU A 24 -21.80 17.14 -5.59
CA GLU A 24 -21.39 15.77 -5.34
C GLU A 24 -22.54 14.80 -5.62
N LEU A 25 -22.23 13.71 -6.33
CA LEU A 25 -23.14 12.59 -6.52
C LEU A 25 -22.45 11.30 -6.11
N THR A 26 -23.03 10.61 -5.13
CA THR A 26 -22.67 9.23 -4.81
C THR A 26 -23.87 8.33 -5.05
N LEU A 27 -23.78 7.47 -6.08
CA LEU A 27 -24.77 6.45 -6.37
C LEU A 27 -24.23 5.09 -5.92
N TRP A 28 -24.80 4.56 -4.84
CA TRP A 28 -24.39 3.29 -4.26
C TRP A 28 -25.51 2.25 -4.38
N LEU A 29 -25.44 1.44 -5.43
CA LEU A 29 -26.42 0.37 -5.66
C LEU A 29 -25.97 -0.96 -5.07
N SER A 30 -26.93 -1.84 -4.82
CA SER A 30 -26.72 -3.25 -4.44
C SER A 30 -26.49 -4.11 -5.68
N GLU A 31 -25.86 -5.27 -5.49
CA GLU A 31 -25.61 -6.21 -6.60
C GLU A 31 -26.92 -6.82 -7.11
N THR A 32 -27.16 -6.72 -8.41
CA THR A 32 -28.35 -7.23 -9.09
C THR A 32 -27.95 -8.00 -10.35
N PRO A 33 -28.75 -9.00 -10.81
CA PRO A 33 -28.44 -9.77 -12.02
C PRO A 33 -28.27 -8.93 -13.29
N ARG A 34 -28.91 -7.75 -13.34
CA ARG A 34 -28.75 -6.77 -14.41
C ARG A 34 -28.19 -5.49 -13.81
N LYS A 35 -27.12 -4.95 -14.38
CA LYS A 35 -26.58 -3.64 -14.00
C LYS A 35 -27.52 -2.53 -14.45
N TYR A 36 -27.71 -1.55 -13.59
CA TYR A 36 -28.46 -0.33 -13.90
C TYR A 36 -27.64 0.56 -14.84
N ASN A 37 -28.22 1.00 -15.96
CA ASN A 37 -27.56 1.90 -16.90
C ASN A 37 -27.68 3.32 -16.37
N PHE A 38 -26.56 3.92 -15.97
CA PHE A 38 -26.56 5.30 -15.51
C PHE A 38 -26.92 6.24 -16.68
N PRO A 39 -27.95 7.10 -16.52
CA PRO A 39 -28.41 7.96 -17.60
C PRO A 39 -27.52 9.20 -17.71
N CYS A 40 -26.42 9.08 -18.47
CA CYS A 40 -25.47 10.17 -18.71
C CYS A 40 -26.14 11.45 -19.25
N SER A 41 -27.25 11.33 -19.96
CA SER A 41 -28.04 12.45 -20.47
C SER A 41 -28.62 13.37 -19.37
N LEU A 42 -28.76 12.88 -18.13
CA LEU A 42 -29.22 13.70 -17.00
C LEU A 42 -28.15 14.68 -16.50
N LEU A 43 -26.89 14.53 -16.93
CA LEU A 43 -25.83 15.50 -16.65
C LEU A 43 -26.02 16.74 -17.54
N SER A 44 -27.04 17.55 -17.25
CA SER A 44 -27.35 18.82 -17.95
C SER A 44 -26.22 19.85 -17.81
N ASP A 45 -26.19 20.88 -18.66
CA ASP A 45 -25.14 21.92 -18.60
C ASP A 45 -24.94 22.53 -17.21
N GLY A 46 -26.04 22.82 -16.49
CA GLY A 46 -25.95 23.34 -15.13
C GLY A 46 -25.30 22.37 -14.15
N VAL A 47 -25.60 21.07 -14.27
CA VAL A 47 -24.97 20.00 -13.47
C VAL A 47 -23.50 19.86 -13.85
N ARG A 48 -23.17 19.85 -15.15
CA ARG A 48 -21.79 19.73 -15.64
C ARG A 48 -20.87 20.86 -15.15
N ASN A 49 -21.44 22.03 -14.88
CA ASN A 49 -20.73 23.20 -14.38
C ASN A 49 -20.59 23.24 -12.84
N SER A 50 -21.37 22.46 -12.09
CA SER A 50 -21.30 22.43 -10.62
C SER A 50 -20.73 21.13 -10.06
N LEU A 51 -20.92 20.00 -10.74
CA LEU A 51 -20.55 18.67 -10.25
C LEU A 51 -19.03 18.53 -10.20
N ARG A 52 -18.49 18.36 -8.97
CA ARG A 52 -17.07 18.19 -8.66
C ARG A 52 -16.72 16.75 -8.33
N TYR A 53 -17.63 16.02 -7.69
CA TYR A 53 -17.40 14.64 -7.25
C TYR A 53 -18.46 13.71 -7.81
N LEU A 54 -18.03 12.65 -8.51
CA LEU A 54 -18.91 11.61 -9.02
C LEU A 54 -18.40 10.23 -8.58
N LYS A 55 -19.18 9.56 -7.72
CA LYS A 55 -18.96 8.18 -7.32
C LYS A 55 -20.10 7.29 -7.75
N LEU A 56 -19.77 6.27 -8.53
CA LEU A 56 -20.74 5.32 -9.07
C LEU A 56 -20.34 3.90 -8.66
N ARG A 57 -21.26 3.16 -8.03
CA ARG A 57 -21.07 1.75 -7.67
C ARG A 57 -22.12 0.86 -8.32
N LEU A 58 -21.67 -0.25 -8.92
CA LEU A 58 -22.51 -1.32 -9.47
C LEU A 58 -23.46 -0.86 -10.60
N VAL A 59 -23.01 0.08 -11.43
CA VAL A 59 -23.76 0.58 -12.61
C VAL A 59 -23.07 0.21 -13.92
N ALA A 60 -23.78 0.31 -15.04
CA ALA A 60 -23.20 0.41 -16.36
C ALA A 60 -23.11 1.89 -16.74
N LEU A 61 -21.94 2.31 -17.23
CA LEU A 61 -21.65 3.70 -17.59
C LEU A 61 -21.35 3.75 -19.09
N ARG A 62 -22.27 4.33 -19.87
CA ARG A 62 -22.16 4.42 -21.33
C ARG A 62 -22.29 5.87 -21.80
N PRO A 63 -21.28 6.73 -21.54
CA PRO A 63 -21.27 8.09 -22.03
C PRO A 63 -21.26 8.09 -23.57
N THR A 64 -22.17 8.85 -24.15
CA THR A 64 -22.24 9.08 -25.60
C THR A 64 -21.40 10.31 -25.96
N VAL A 65 -21.08 10.46 -27.25
CA VAL A 65 -20.36 11.63 -27.78
C VAL A 65 -21.14 12.95 -27.54
N GLU A 66 -22.46 12.85 -27.34
CA GLU A 66 -23.35 13.97 -27.02
C GLU A 66 -23.17 14.50 -25.58
N LEU A 67 -22.46 13.77 -24.72
CA LEU A 67 -22.16 14.25 -23.37
C LEU A 67 -21.18 15.43 -23.44
N GLY A 68 -21.67 16.62 -23.15
CA GLY A 68 -20.86 17.84 -23.08
C GLY A 68 -19.81 17.81 -21.96
N PRO A 69 -18.90 18.82 -21.92
CA PRO A 69 -17.78 18.84 -20.99
C PRO A 69 -18.22 18.93 -19.53
N LEU A 70 -17.69 18.05 -18.69
CA LEU A 70 -17.84 18.06 -17.23
C LEU A 70 -16.82 19.03 -16.63
N ARG A 71 -17.09 20.33 -16.80
CA ARG A 71 -16.11 21.42 -16.58
C ARG A 71 -15.59 21.51 -15.14
N SER A 72 -16.38 21.07 -14.17
CA SER A 72 -16.05 21.20 -12.76
C SER A 72 -15.67 19.88 -12.09
N LEU A 73 -15.73 18.75 -12.82
CA LEU A 73 -15.48 17.44 -12.22
C LEU A 73 -14.00 17.28 -11.87
N THR A 74 -13.69 17.24 -10.58
CA THR A 74 -12.33 17.07 -10.04
C THR A 74 -12.04 15.63 -9.61
N SER A 75 -13.06 14.87 -9.21
CA SER A 75 -12.89 13.51 -8.70
C SER A 75 -13.92 12.54 -9.30
N LEU A 76 -13.43 11.44 -9.88
CA LEU A 76 -14.23 10.38 -10.47
C LEU A 76 -13.90 9.02 -9.84
N HIS A 77 -14.87 8.38 -9.21
CA HIS A 77 -14.72 7.11 -8.52
C HIS A 77 -15.70 6.07 -9.11
N LEU A 78 -15.17 5.03 -9.76
CA LEU A 78 -15.97 4.00 -10.44
C LEU A 78 -15.73 2.63 -9.79
N TRP A 79 -16.76 2.08 -9.16
CA TRP A 79 -16.68 0.85 -8.37
C TRP A 79 -17.59 -0.24 -8.97
N HIS A 80 -17.02 -1.35 -9.44
CA HIS A 80 -17.73 -2.43 -10.14
C HIS A 80 -18.50 -1.95 -11.39
N VAL A 81 -18.07 -0.85 -12.01
CA VAL A 81 -18.75 -0.25 -13.16
C VAL A 81 -18.50 -1.08 -14.41
N SER A 82 -19.57 -1.37 -15.17
CA SER A 82 -19.51 -1.94 -16.52
C SER A 82 -19.33 -0.79 -17.51
N SER A 83 -18.11 -0.65 -18.00
CA SER A 83 -17.70 0.32 -19.01
C SER A 83 -16.43 -0.21 -19.65
N THR A 84 -16.38 -0.14 -20.97
CA THR A 84 -15.14 -0.29 -21.73
C THR A 84 -14.23 0.92 -21.51
N TRP A 85 -12.97 0.78 -21.88
CA TRP A 85 -12.04 1.92 -21.88
C TRP A 85 -12.46 3.01 -22.87
N ASP A 86 -12.97 2.66 -24.05
CA ASP A 86 -13.38 3.64 -25.07
C ASP A 86 -14.55 4.51 -24.60
N GLU A 87 -15.51 3.90 -23.90
CA GLU A 87 -16.59 4.63 -23.22
C GLU A 87 -16.04 5.57 -22.15
N LEU A 88 -15.17 5.07 -21.25
CA LEU A 88 -14.58 5.90 -20.20
C LEU A 88 -13.74 7.06 -20.77
N LYS A 89 -13.03 6.82 -21.88
CA LYS A 89 -12.21 7.82 -22.56
C LYS A 89 -13.04 9.01 -23.01
N CYS A 90 -14.26 8.81 -23.50
CA CYS A 90 -15.18 9.91 -23.86
C CYS A 90 -15.49 10.81 -22.67
N LEU A 91 -15.66 10.23 -21.48
CA LEU A 91 -15.88 10.98 -20.24
C LEU A 91 -14.62 11.77 -19.82
N LEU A 92 -13.46 11.12 -19.89
CA LEU A 92 -12.19 11.70 -19.46
C LEU A 92 -11.74 12.88 -20.33
N VAL A 93 -11.88 12.78 -21.66
CA VAL A 93 -11.55 13.89 -22.58
C VAL A 93 -12.42 15.12 -22.30
N ASN A 94 -13.63 14.91 -21.79
CA ASN A 94 -14.57 15.96 -21.44
C ASN A 94 -14.41 16.52 -20.01
N SER A 95 -13.49 15.97 -19.21
CA SER A 95 -13.32 16.31 -17.78
C SER A 95 -11.97 16.95 -17.52
N LEU A 96 -11.69 18.12 -18.12
CA LEU A 96 -10.38 18.78 -18.05
C LEU A 96 -9.98 19.26 -16.65
N ALA A 97 -10.94 19.41 -15.74
CA ALA A 97 -10.70 19.74 -14.35
C ALA A 97 -10.33 18.54 -13.47
N LEU A 98 -10.31 17.32 -14.03
CA LEU A 98 -10.13 16.09 -13.26
C LEU A 98 -8.75 16.05 -12.61
N GLU A 99 -8.74 15.89 -11.29
CA GLU A 99 -7.55 15.79 -10.44
C GLU A 99 -7.31 14.36 -9.96
N GLN A 100 -8.40 13.59 -9.78
CA GLN A 100 -8.37 12.24 -9.20
C GLN A 100 -9.24 11.27 -10.00
N LEU A 101 -8.67 10.12 -10.34
CA LEU A 101 -9.39 9.00 -10.96
C LEU A 101 -9.20 7.73 -10.13
N GLU A 102 -10.30 7.12 -9.71
CA GLU A 102 -10.30 5.87 -8.97
C GLU A 102 -11.16 4.81 -9.67
N LEU A 103 -10.54 3.66 -9.97
CA LEU A 103 -11.18 2.51 -10.58
C LEU A 103 -11.08 1.32 -9.63
N VAL A 104 -12.20 0.75 -9.24
CA VAL A 104 -12.27 -0.40 -8.31
C VAL A 104 -13.10 -1.51 -8.96
N HIS A 105 -12.53 -2.69 -9.14
CA HIS A 105 -13.21 -3.86 -9.71
C HIS A 105 -13.88 -3.64 -11.09
N CYS A 106 -13.28 -2.81 -11.95
CA CYS A 106 -13.76 -2.56 -13.32
C CYS A 106 -13.20 -3.61 -14.29
N LYS A 107 -13.92 -4.72 -14.46
CA LYS A 107 -13.47 -5.90 -15.25
C LYS A 107 -13.41 -5.66 -16.77
N GLU A 108 -14.20 -4.73 -17.30
CA GLU A 108 -14.25 -4.49 -18.76
C GLU A 108 -13.13 -3.56 -19.25
N ILE A 109 -12.33 -2.99 -18.34
CA ILE A 109 -11.23 -2.08 -18.67
C ILE A 109 -9.94 -2.89 -18.82
N THR A 110 -9.54 -3.14 -20.06
CA THR A 110 -8.34 -3.93 -20.39
C THR A 110 -7.07 -3.09 -20.57
N CYS A 111 -7.24 -1.80 -20.90
CA CYS A 111 -6.16 -0.82 -21.00
C CYS A 111 -6.60 0.55 -20.47
N LEU A 112 -5.65 1.32 -19.95
CA LEU A 112 -5.83 2.68 -19.50
C LEU A 112 -4.82 3.57 -20.22
N LYS A 113 -5.28 4.50 -21.06
CA LYS A 113 -4.43 5.39 -21.86
C LYS A 113 -4.75 6.85 -21.58
N ILE A 114 -4.26 7.36 -20.46
CA ILE A 114 -4.62 8.68 -19.95
C ILE A 114 -4.10 9.77 -20.91
N PRO A 115 -4.99 10.63 -21.45
CA PRO A 115 -4.61 11.63 -22.45
C PRO A 115 -3.84 12.81 -21.81
N CYS A 116 -3.02 13.48 -22.63
CA CYS A 116 -2.28 14.68 -22.21
C CYS A 116 -3.20 15.88 -21.91
N ALA A 117 -4.44 15.87 -22.37
CA ALA A 117 -5.42 16.92 -22.06
C ALA A 117 -5.75 17.01 -20.56
N LEU A 118 -5.55 15.93 -19.80
CA LEU A 118 -5.77 15.87 -18.36
C LEU A 118 -4.60 16.50 -17.59
N GLN A 119 -4.45 17.81 -17.74
CA GLN A 119 -3.36 18.59 -17.14
C GLN A 119 -3.45 18.65 -15.61
N ARG A 120 -4.64 18.53 -15.02
CA ARG A 120 -4.82 18.59 -13.56
C ARG A 120 -4.75 17.24 -12.87
N LEU A 121 -4.76 16.14 -13.63
CA LEU A 121 -4.78 14.81 -13.06
C LEU A 121 -3.48 14.56 -12.30
N SER A 122 -3.60 14.44 -10.98
CA SER A 122 -2.46 14.30 -10.07
C SER A 122 -2.40 12.93 -9.42
N SER A 123 -3.54 12.22 -9.36
CA SER A 123 -3.67 10.92 -8.71
C SER A 123 -4.49 9.94 -9.54
N LEU A 124 -3.95 8.73 -9.70
CA LEU A 124 -4.63 7.57 -10.27
C LEU A 124 -4.62 6.43 -9.27
N SER A 125 -5.79 5.85 -9.02
CA SER A 125 -5.94 4.68 -8.17
C SER A 125 -6.67 3.57 -8.92
N VAL A 126 -6.07 2.38 -8.96
CA VAL A 126 -6.65 1.20 -9.61
C VAL A 126 -6.59 0.02 -8.66
N PHE A 127 -7.77 -0.50 -8.32
CA PHE A 127 -7.94 -1.56 -7.35
C PHE A 127 -8.67 -2.74 -8.00
N GLU A 128 -8.04 -3.91 -8.01
CA GLU A 128 -8.62 -5.21 -8.38
C GLU A 128 -9.33 -5.22 -9.76
N CYS A 129 -8.78 -4.48 -10.72
CA CYS A 129 -9.18 -4.53 -12.12
C CYS A 129 -8.40 -5.65 -12.83
N LEU A 130 -8.89 -6.89 -12.73
CA LEU A 130 -8.15 -8.12 -13.06
C LEU A 130 -7.71 -8.23 -14.53
N ASP A 131 -8.48 -7.65 -15.44
CA ASP A 131 -8.23 -7.73 -16.88
C ASP A 131 -7.39 -6.54 -17.41
N LEU A 132 -7.05 -5.58 -16.53
CA LEU A 132 -6.23 -4.43 -16.88
C LEU A 132 -4.76 -4.83 -16.99
N ASN A 133 -4.24 -4.78 -18.22
CA ASN A 133 -2.86 -5.20 -18.50
C ASN A 133 -1.91 -4.02 -18.73
N VAL A 134 -2.44 -2.89 -19.20
CA VAL A 134 -1.64 -1.73 -19.66
C VAL A 134 -2.13 -0.45 -19.00
N ILE A 135 -1.21 0.30 -18.41
CA ILE A 135 -1.43 1.68 -17.95
C ILE A 135 -0.38 2.57 -18.63
N GLU A 136 -0.86 3.39 -19.55
CA GLU A 136 -0.11 4.46 -20.20
C GLU A 136 -0.70 5.79 -19.78
N SER A 137 0.13 6.78 -19.50
CA SER A 137 -0.36 8.12 -19.19
C SER A 137 0.53 9.18 -19.79
N LYS A 138 -0.10 10.10 -20.51
CA LYS A 138 0.52 11.32 -21.04
C LYS A 138 0.14 12.56 -20.23
N ALA A 139 -0.55 12.39 -19.10
CA ALA A 139 -0.91 13.49 -18.22
C ALA A 139 0.35 14.02 -17.51
N PRO A 140 0.71 15.30 -17.69
CA PRO A 140 2.02 15.80 -17.25
C PRO A 140 2.17 15.93 -15.73
N ASN A 141 1.06 16.13 -15.01
CA ASN A 141 1.08 16.35 -13.56
C ASN A 141 0.70 15.10 -12.74
N LEU A 142 0.59 13.93 -13.38
CA LEU A 142 0.31 12.68 -12.68
C LEU A 142 1.50 12.29 -11.81
N SER A 143 1.35 12.47 -10.50
CA SER A 143 2.44 12.35 -9.52
C SER A 143 2.26 11.19 -8.55
N SER A 144 1.04 10.66 -8.40
CA SER A 144 0.71 9.59 -7.46
C SER A 144 -0.05 8.45 -8.13
N LEU A 145 0.41 7.22 -7.90
CA LEU A 145 -0.19 6.01 -8.43
C LEU A 145 -0.43 4.99 -7.31
N TYR A 146 -1.66 4.49 -7.20
CA TYR A 146 -2.08 3.48 -6.24
C TYR A 146 -2.60 2.25 -6.99
N LEU A 147 -2.01 1.09 -6.77
CA LEU A 147 -2.31 -0.14 -7.50
C LEU A 147 -2.56 -1.30 -6.54
N ILE A 148 -3.70 -1.97 -6.67
CA ILE A 148 -3.96 -3.25 -6.00
C ILE A 148 -4.40 -4.26 -7.06
N GLY A 149 -3.78 -5.45 -7.07
CA GLY A 149 -4.15 -6.53 -7.99
C GLY A 149 -3.05 -6.92 -8.98
N HIS A 150 -3.13 -8.15 -9.48
CA HIS A 150 -2.04 -8.83 -10.19
C HIS A 150 -2.05 -8.58 -11.71
N ARG A 151 -0.83 -8.44 -12.28
CA ARG A 151 -0.45 -8.47 -13.71
C ARG A 151 -0.25 -7.15 -14.44
N LEU A 152 -0.15 -6.01 -13.75
CA LEU A 152 0.25 -4.78 -14.42
C LEU A 152 1.71 -4.87 -14.90
N ASN A 153 1.89 -4.74 -16.20
CA ASN A 153 3.22 -4.58 -16.80
C ASN A 153 3.56 -3.09 -16.79
N LEU A 154 4.43 -2.69 -15.86
CA LEU A 154 4.92 -1.32 -15.76
C LEU A 154 5.89 -0.96 -16.91
N SER A 155 6.17 -1.88 -17.85
CA SER A 155 7.08 -1.62 -18.98
C SER A 155 6.56 -0.60 -20.00
N CYS A 156 5.30 -0.17 -19.91
CA CYS A 156 4.69 0.82 -20.82
C CYS A 156 4.55 2.22 -20.21
N VAL A 157 5.36 2.50 -19.19
CA VAL A 157 5.29 3.71 -18.37
C VAL A 157 6.36 4.72 -18.85
N GLU A 158 6.43 4.99 -20.15
CA GLU A 158 7.54 5.79 -20.73
C GLU A 158 7.55 7.29 -20.32
N THR A 159 6.58 7.79 -19.55
CA THR A 159 6.39 9.25 -19.40
C THR A 159 5.90 9.72 -18.03
N LEU A 160 5.95 8.87 -17.00
CA LEU A 160 5.43 9.23 -15.70
C LEU A 160 6.48 9.94 -14.81
N GLN A 161 6.29 11.23 -14.57
CA GLN A 161 6.97 11.99 -13.50
C GLN A 161 6.42 11.59 -12.11
N LEU A 162 6.25 10.29 -11.87
CA LEU A 162 5.69 9.77 -10.63
C LEU A 162 6.64 10.04 -9.47
N LYS A 163 6.06 10.57 -8.41
CA LYS A 163 6.73 10.81 -7.13
C LYS A 163 6.28 9.81 -6.08
N LYS A 164 5.08 9.25 -6.19
CA LYS A 164 4.50 8.33 -5.21
C LYS A 164 3.93 7.09 -5.89
N LEU A 165 4.33 5.93 -5.41
CA LEU A 165 3.78 4.64 -5.81
C LEU A 165 3.37 3.85 -4.57
N ASP A 166 2.10 3.46 -4.49
CA ASP A 166 1.60 2.49 -3.51
C ASP A 166 1.11 1.27 -4.28
N ILE A 167 1.66 0.09 -3.97
CA ILE A 167 1.35 -1.14 -4.69
C ILE A 167 1.11 -2.29 -3.73
N LEU A 168 -0.03 -2.97 -3.89
CA LEU A 168 -0.32 -4.25 -3.27
C LEU A 168 -0.19 -5.37 -4.30
N ARG A 169 0.92 -6.10 -4.23
CA ARG A 169 1.27 -7.20 -5.13
C ARG A 169 2.27 -8.13 -4.47
N SER A 170 1.97 -9.43 -4.47
CA SER A 170 2.91 -10.44 -3.98
C SER A 170 4.15 -10.54 -4.87
N ASN A 171 5.30 -10.84 -4.27
CA ASN A 171 6.62 -10.97 -4.90
C ASN A 171 7.10 -9.72 -5.61
N PHE A 172 6.71 -8.54 -5.14
CA PHE A 172 7.03 -7.29 -5.81
C PHE A 172 8.29 -6.63 -5.26
N VAL A 173 8.83 -7.03 -4.12
CA VAL A 173 10.04 -6.39 -3.55
C VAL A 173 11.24 -6.55 -4.49
N CYS A 174 11.44 -7.77 -5.01
CA CYS A 174 12.49 -8.06 -6.00
C CYS A 174 12.29 -7.27 -7.31
N ASP A 175 11.08 -7.32 -7.88
CA ASP A 175 10.73 -6.59 -9.11
C ASP A 175 10.87 -5.07 -8.94
N ALA A 176 10.46 -4.55 -7.78
CA ALA A 176 10.56 -3.13 -7.45
C ALA A 176 12.02 -2.68 -7.50
N ARG A 177 12.91 -3.43 -6.86
CA ARG A 177 14.33 -3.13 -6.83
C ARG A 177 14.98 -3.22 -8.21
N ALA A 178 14.53 -4.16 -9.04
CA ALA A 178 15.10 -4.40 -10.36
C ALA A 178 14.64 -3.41 -11.43
N LYS A 179 13.36 -3.03 -11.41
CA LYS A 179 12.73 -2.32 -12.53
C LYS A 179 12.41 -0.86 -12.22
N LEU A 180 12.06 -0.51 -10.98
CA LEU A 180 11.60 0.85 -10.68
C LEU A 180 12.69 1.94 -10.78
N PRO A 181 13.97 1.72 -10.46
CA PRO A 181 14.98 2.77 -10.61
C PRO A 181 15.07 3.33 -12.03
N SER A 182 14.90 2.49 -13.06
CA SER A 182 14.92 2.91 -14.46
C SER A 182 13.56 3.39 -14.95
N LEU A 183 12.46 2.78 -14.50
CA LEU A 183 11.10 3.16 -14.91
C LEU A 183 10.60 4.45 -14.26
N MET A 184 11.04 4.74 -13.02
CA MET A 184 10.54 5.85 -12.21
C MET A 184 11.70 6.55 -11.47
N PRO A 185 12.62 7.22 -12.19
CA PRO A 185 13.82 7.80 -11.59
C PRO A 185 13.53 8.93 -10.58
N ASN A 186 12.36 9.59 -10.71
CA ASN A 186 11.91 10.68 -9.84
C ASN A 186 11.06 10.23 -8.64
N LEU A 187 10.98 8.92 -8.39
CA LEU A 187 10.17 8.37 -7.31
C LEU A 187 10.71 8.86 -5.95
N GLU A 188 9.86 9.52 -5.16
CA GLU A 188 10.18 10.02 -3.82
C GLU A 188 9.63 9.11 -2.72
N THR A 189 8.49 8.45 -2.96
CA THR A 189 7.79 7.58 -1.99
C THR A 189 7.34 6.27 -2.64
N LEU A 190 7.58 5.15 -1.95
CA LEU A 190 7.24 3.81 -2.38
C LEU A 190 6.64 3.05 -1.19
N VAL A 191 5.41 2.59 -1.36
CA VAL A 191 4.73 1.70 -0.43
C VAL A 191 4.53 0.37 -1.14
N ILE A 192 5.11 -0.70 -0.61
CA ILE A 192 4.93 -2.06 -1.12
C ILE A 192 4.14 -2.84 -0.08
N LYS A 193 3.04 -3.46 -0.49
CA LYS A 193 2.26 -4.40 0.32
C LYS A 193 2.30 -5.75 -0.36
N SER A 194 2.89 -6.74 0.31
CA SER A 194 3.13 -8.05 -0.27
C SER A 194 2.56 -9.15 0.61
N GLY A 195 1.76 -10.04 0.01
CA GLY A 195 1.18 -11.23 0.65
C GLY A 195 2.10 -12.46 0.64
N SER A 196 3.18 -12.41 -0.11
CA SER A 196 4.22 -13.43 -0.13
C SER A 196 5.46 -12.90 -0.85
N GLU A 197 6.64 -13.14 -0.30
CA GLU A 197 7.93 -12.88 -0.95
C GLU A 197 8.74 -14.16 -0.93
N VAL A 198 8.95 -14.78 -2.09
CA VAL A 198 9.73 -16.02 -2.24
C VAL A 198 11.11 -15.75 -2.84
N VAL A 199 11.36 -14.50 -3.25
CA VAL A 199 12.59 -14.08 -3.95
C VAL A 199 13.17 -12.86 -3.24
N ASP A 200 14.46 -12.96 -2.92
CA ASP A 200 15.21 -11.88 -2.29
C ASP A 200 15.44 -10.71 -3.27
N ALA A 201 15.60 -9.50 -2.73
CA ALA A 201 15.88 -8.33 -3.56
C ALA A 201 17.28 -8.43 -4.20
N PRO A 202 17.41 -8.26 -5.53
CA PRO A 202 18.68 -8.41 -6.22
C PRO A 202 19.57 -7.20 -5.93
N MET A 203 20.88 -7.42 -5.81
CA MET A 203 21.86 -6.35 -5.77
C MET A 203 22.13 -5.87 -7.20
N LEU A 204 21.73 -4.64 -7.51
CA LEU A 204 21.85 -4.07 -8.85
C LEU A 204 22.49 -2.68 -8.80
N PRO A 205 23.26 -2.28 -9.83
CA PRO A 205 23.95 -0.98 -9.84
C PRO A 205 22.98 0.21 -10.00
N THR A 206 21.73 -0.04 -10.41
CA THR A 206 20.71 0.99 -10.59
C THR A 206 20.31 1.62 -9.26
N LYS A 207 20.17 2.95 -9.23
CA LYS A 207 19.93 3.75 -8.03
C LYS A 207 18.65 4.56 -8.12
N PHE A 208 18.00 4.74 -6.98
CA PHE A 208 16.91 5.69 -6.80
C PHE A 208 17.46 7.02 -6.28
N LEU A 209 17.59 8.01 -7.15
CA LEU A 209 18.26 9.28 -6.80
C LEU A 209 17.39 10.19 -5.92
N CYS A 210 16.07 10.20 -6.15
CA CYS A 210 15.12 11.10 -5.48
C CYS A 210 14.34 10.44 -4.33
N PHE A 211 14.64 9.18 -4.02
CA PHE A 211 13.79 8.34 -3.17
C PHE A 211 14.05 8.58 -1.69
N LYS A 212 13.01 9.02 -0.98
CA LYS A 212 13.07 9.50 0.41
C LYS A 212 12.32 8.61 1.39
N HIS A 213 11.23 7.98 0.96
CA HIS A 213 10.32 7.27 1.85
C HIS A 213 10.01 5.86 1.35
N LEU A 214 10.51 4.85 2.05
CA LEU A 214 10.22 3.45 1.79
C LEU A 214 9.32 2.89 2.90
N THR A 215 8.20 2.28 2.50
CA THR A 215 7.35 1.49 3.40
C THR A 215 7.12 0.12 2.80
N ILE A 216 7.41 -0.94 3.55
CA ILE A 216 7.20 -2.32 3.12
C ILE A 216 6.33 -3.04 4.14
N TRP A 217 5.21 -3.57 3.68
CA TRP A 217 4.30 -4.42 4.46
C TRP A 217 4.45 -5.85 3.96
N LEU A 218 4.97 -6.72 4.82
CA LEU A 218 5.13 -8.15 4.53
C LEU A 218 4.08 -8.94 5.31
N MET A 219 3.08 -9.47 4.61
CA MET A 219 2.06 -10.35 5.17
C MET A 219 2.47 -11.80 4.92
N LEU A 220 3.21 -12.40 5.85
CA LEU A 220 3.78 -13.73 5.71
C LEU A 220 2.81 -14.80 6.22
N GLY A 221 2.33 -15.64 5.32
CA GLY A 221 1.45 -16.78 5.61
C GLY A 221 2.18 -18.07 6.00
N PRO A 222 1.46 -19.11 6.46
CA PRO A 222 2.04 -20.36 6.99
C PRO A 222 2.83 -21.20 5.99
N THR A 223 2.61 -20.99 4.70
CA THR A 223 3.29 -21.70 3.62
C THR A 223 4.40 -20.87 2.99
N SER A 224 4.72 -19.70 3.55
CA SER A 224 5.76 -18.82 3.01
C SER A 224 7.15 -19.30 3.42
N ARG A 225 8.08 -19.30 2.47
CA ARG A 225 9.51 -19.49 2.76
C ARG A 225 9.96 -18.35 3.68
N PRO A 226 10.89 -18.58 4.64
CA PRO A 226 11.48 -17.48 5.39
C PRO A 226 12.08 -16.46 4.43
N TYR A 227 11.55 -15.23 4.48
CA TYR A 227 12.09 -14.10 3.74
C TYR A 227 13.40 -13.63 4.37
N ASP A 228 14.45 -13.45 3.58
CA ASP A 228 15.70 -12.86 4.07
C ASP A 228 15.56 -11.34 4.14
N TYR A 229 15.15 -10.83 5.31
CA TYR A 229 15.04 -9.39 5.55
C TYR A 229 16.34 -8.63 5.27
N LEU A 230 17.53 -9.28 5.36
CA LEU A 230 18.79 -8.63 5.03
C LEU A 230 18.88 -8.27 3.54
N SER A 231 18.13 -8.93 2.66
CA SER A 231 18.07 -8.56 1.24
C SER A 231 17.58 -7.12 1.01
N LEU A 232 16.83 -6.54 1.97
CA LEU A 232 16.40 -5.15 1.94
C LEU A 232 17.56 -4.15 2.00
N VAL A 233 18.77 -4.56 2.39
CA VAL A 233 20.00 -3.76 2.22
C VAL A 233 20.16 -3.30 0.77
N SER A 234 19.70 -4.09 -0.20
CA SER A 234 19.73 -3.69 -1.61
C SER A 234 19.00 -2.38 -1.87
N PHE A 235 17.89 -2.13 -1.18
CA PHE A 235 17.17 -0.86 -1.28
C PHE A 235 17.95 0.27 -0.65
N LEU A 236 18.55 0.05 0.53
CA LEU A 236 19.36 1.07 1.22
C LEU A 236 20.53 1.50 0.33
N ASP A 237 21.29 0.53 -0.20
CA ASP A 237 22.44 0.77 -1.10
C ASP A 237 22.06 1.47 -2.41
N ALA A 238 20.84 1.24 -2.91
CA ALA A 238 20.34 1.94 -4.09
C ALA A 238 19.81 3.36 -3.82
N SER A 239 19.60 3.74 -2.56
CA SER A 239 18.76 4.89 -2.23
C SER A 239 19.54 5.91 -1.38
N PRO A 240 20.50 6.65 -1.99
CA PRO A 240 21.35 7.58 -1.26
C PRO A 240 20.59 8.70 -0.54
N SER A 241 19.40 9.05 -1.03
CA SER A 241 18.53 10.11 -0.50
C SER A 241 17.46 9.59 0.46
N LEU A 242 17.48 8.31 0.83
CA LEU A 242 16.45 7.71 1.68
C LEU A 242 16.47 8.33 3.07
N GLU A 243 15.36 8.89 3.50
CA GLU A 243 15.20 9.56 4.80
C GLU A 243 14.48 8.68 5.82
N THR A 244 13.50 7.90 5.36
CA THR A 244 12.65 7.09 6.23
C THR A 244 12.45 5.68 5.70
N LEU A 245 12.63 4.68 6.57
CA LEU A 245 12.27 3.29 6.33
C LEU A 245 11.20 2.84 7.33
N VAL A 246 10.10 2.31 6.82
CA VAL A 246 9.08 1.61 7.61
C VAL A 246 8.97 0.18 7.11
N LEU A 247 9.17 -0.79 8.00
CA LEU A 247 9.02 -2.21 7.72
C LEU A 247 7.97 -2.79 8.67
N ASP A 248 6.81 -3.15 8.14
CA ASP A 248 5.73 -3.77 8.89
C ASP A 248 5.66 -5.27 8.56
N VAL A 249 6.08 -6.11 9.51
CA VAL A 249 6.09 -7.56 9.36
C VAL A 249 4.87 -8.16 10.05
N ILE A 250 3.93 -8.65 9.26
CA ILE A 250 2.70 -9.30 9.73
C ILE A 250 2.89 -10.80 9.57
N ARG A 251 3.14 -11.51 10.67
CA ARG A 251 3.23 -12.97 10.69
C ARG A 251 1.89 -13.59 11.07
N LEU A 252 1.43 -14.54 10.24
CA LEU A 252 0.23 -15.33 10.50
C LEU A 252 0.56 -16.75 11.04
N ASP A 253 1.84 -17.09 11.26
CA ASP A 253 2.29 -18.43 11.64
C ASP A 253 3.34 -18.51 12.78
N THR A 254 3.72 -19.73 13.15
CA THR A 254 4.45 -20.11 14.37
C THR A 254 5.94 -20.42 14.25
N VAL A 255 6.57 -20.59 13.08
CA VAL A 255 7.91 -21.26 13.08
C VAL A 255 8.86 -20.75 12.01
N HIS A 256 9.85 -19.96 12.44
CA HIS A 256 11.19 -19.97 11.81
C HIS A 256 12.26 -20.03 12.89
N GLY A 257 13.41 -20.62 12.55
CA GLY A 257 14.54 -20.77 13.44
C GLY A 257 14.92 -19.45 14.11
N SER A 258 14.73 -19.40 15.42
CA SER A 258 15.32 -18.38 16.29
C SER A 258 16.82 -18.32 16.02
N ILE A 259 17.43 -17.15 16.24
CA ILE A 259 18.86 -17.10 16.53
C ILE A 259 19.09 -18.09 17.69
N THR A 260 19.75 -19.20 17.40
CA THR A 260 20.42 -19.98 18.45
C THR A 260 21.62 -19.14 18.89
N ALA A 261 21.91 -19.16 20.19
CA ALA A 261 22.92 -18.30 20.84
C ALA A 261 24.32 -18.35 20.22
N ASP A 262 24.57 -19.27 19.28
CA ASP A 262 25.87 -19.57 18.68
C ASP A 262 25.95 -19.25 17.16
N SER A 263 24.95 -18.59 16.58
CA SER A 263 24.98 -18.26 15.15
C SER A 263 25.71 -16.94 14.86
N GLN A 264 26.90 -17.01 14.26
CA GLN A 264 27.66 -15.83 13.83
C GLN A 264 26.85 -14.99 12.82
N LEU A 265 26.70 -13.69 13.09
CA LEU A 265 26.05 -12.75 12.17
C LEU A 265 26.89 -12.60 10.90
N ARG A 266 26.23 -12.47 9.74
CA ARG A 266 26.91 -12.23 8.46
C ARG A 266 27.79 -10.99 8.55
N HIS A 267 29.01 -11.07 8.00
CA HIS A 267 29.84 -9.90 7.78
C HIS A 267 29.17 -9.02 6.72
N MET A 268 29.01 -7.73 7.00
CA MET A 268 28.24 -6.84 6.14
C MET A 268 29.13 -5.78 5.50
N SER A 269 28.78 -5.38 4.27
CA SER A 269 29.46 -4.32 3.55
C SER A 269 29.40 -3.00 4.31
N GLU A 270 30.44 -2.20 4.16
CA GLU A 270 30.55 -0.87 4.75
C GLU A 270 30.12 0.16 3.71
N GLN A 271 28.83 0.48 3.70
CA GLN A 271 28.26 1.56 2.88
C GLN A 271 27.73 2.65 3.78
N ARG A 272 27.89 3.92 3.43
CA ARG A 272 27.40 5.02 4.26
C ARG A 272 26.04 5.50 3.76
N HIS A 273 25.03 5.39 4.61
CA HIS A 273 23.68 5.89 4.38
C HIS A 273 23.52 7.25 5.06
N ALA A 274 23.86 8.31 4.33
CA ALA A 274 23.97 9.66 4.88
C ALA A 274 22.63 10.37 5.14
N CYS A 275 21.55 9.93 4.53
CA CYS A 275 20.25 10.61 4.63
C CYS A 275 19.25 9.90 5.54
N LEU A 276 19.48 8.63 5.91
CA LEU A 276 18.50 7.83 6.65
C LEU A 276 18.42 8.29 8.10
N LYS A 277 17.29 8.91 8.47
CA LYS A 277 17.05 9.54 9.77
C LYS A 277 16.12 8.73 10.67
N SER A 278 15.12 8.07 10.08
CA SER A 278 14.09 7.38 10.84
C SER A 278 13.86 5.97 10.32
N VAL A 279 13.96 4.99 11.21
CA VAL A 279 13.64 3.59 10.93
C VAL A 279 12.61 3.08 11.94
N LYS A 280 11.52 2.52 11.42
CA LYS A 280 10.52 1.81 12.22
C LYS A 280 10.37 0.39 11.70
N ILE A 281 10.51 -0.58 12.58
CA ILE A 281 10.24 -1.99 12.29
C ILE A 281 9.13 -2.46 13.24
N SER A 282 7.97 -2.81 12.70
CA SER A 282 6.86 -3.40 13.44
C SER A 282 6.78 -4.91 13.19
N GLY A 283 6.34 -5.68 14.18
CA GLY A 283 6.37 -7.14 14.16
C GLY A 283 7.80 -7.70 14.27
N PHE A 284 8.67 -6.99 14.98
CA PHE A 284 10.05 -7.39 15.20
C PHE A 284 10.12 -8.76 15.89
N SER A 285 10.90 -9.68 15.31
CA SER A 285 11.09 -11.05 15.81
C SER A 285 12.58 -11.35 16.02
N SER A 286 12.88 -12.48 16.67
CA SER A 286 14.25 -12.99 16.87
C SER A 286 14.86 -13.60 15.59
N ALA A 287 14.25 -13.36 14.42
CA ALA A 287 14.77 -13.83 13.15
C ALA A 287 16.15 -13.23 12.86
N LYS A 288 17.12 -14.11 12.57
CA LYS A 288 18.52 -13.72 12.35
C LYS A 288 18.67 -12.61 11.31
N SER A 289 18.02 -12.75 10.16
CA SER A 289 18.08 -11.77 9.08
C SER A 289 17.52 -10.39 9.44
N LEU A 290 16.52 -10.32 10.34
CA LEU A 290 15.96 -9.05 10.80
C LEU A 290 16.88 -8.35 11.82
N VAL A 291 17.50 -9.12 12.71
CA VAL A 291 18.55 -8.63 13.61
C VAL A 291 19.76 -8.15 12.82
N GLU A 292 20.18 -8.90 11.80
CA GLU A 292 21.26 -8.51 10.88
C GLU A 292 20.93 -7.21 10.15
N LEU A 293 19.73 -7.08 9.57
CA LEU A 293 19.29 -5.84 8.93
C LEU A 293 19.34 -4.65 9.90
N THR A 294 18.92 -4.85 11.15
CA THR A 294 18.92 -3.77 12.15
C THR A 294 20.35 -3.38 12.54
N CYS A 295 21.23 -4.37 12.74
CA CYS A 295 22.65 -4.13 12.97
C CYS A 295 23.30 -3.40 11.77
N TYR A 296 22.86 -3.71 10.55
CA TYR A 296 23.35 -3.07 9.33
C TYR A 296 23.03 -1.59 9.35
N ILE A 297 21.76 -1.27 9.60
CA ILE A 297 21.28 0.10 9.66
C ILE A 297 22.06 0.89 10.73
N LEU A 298 22.21 0.34 11.94
CA LEU A 298 22.96 1.01 13.01
C LEU A 298 24.43 1.26 12.65
N LYS A 299 25.08 0.32 11.96
CA LYS A 299 26.49 0.47 11.54
C LYS A 299 26.66 1.52 10.44
N ASN A 300 25.70 1.61 9.52
CA ASN A 300 25.89 2.29 8.24
C ASN A 300 25.09 3.61 8.09
N ALA A 301 24.03 3.81 8.86
CA ALA A 301 23.21 5.03 8.83
C ALA A 301 23.75 6.09 9.80
N VAL A 302 24.63 6.95 9.28
CA VAL A 302 25.35 7.95 10.08
C VAL A 302 24.47 9.08 10.61
N SER A 303 23.36 9.36 9.93
CA SER A 303 22.41 10.42 10.29
C SER A 303 21.16 9.88 10.97
N LEU A 304 21.19 8.63 11.45
CA LEU A 304 20.06 8.03 12.12
C LEU A 304 19.77 8.80 13.42
N GLU A 305 18.51 9.18 13.59
CA GLU A 305 18.02 9.88 14.77
C GLU A 305 17.04 9.00 15.55
N TRP A 306 16.19 8.25 14.84
CA TRP A 306 15.10 7.47 15.44
C TRP A 306 15.14 6.02 14.99
N LEU A 307 15.19 5.10 15.95
CA LEU A 307 15.01 3.67 15.71
C LEU A 307 13.87 3.15 16.59
N THR A 308 12.77 2.75 15.97
CA THR A 308 11.65 2.10 16.66
C THR A 308 11.60 0.62 16.32
N LEU A 309 11.70 -0.23 17.34
CA LEU A 309 11.54 -1.67 17.24
C LEU A 309 10.28 -2.08 18.00
N ASP A 310 9.20 -2.29 17.26
CA ASP A 310 7.94 -2.76 17.81
C ASP A 310 7.83 -4.28 17.62
N THR A 311 7.74 -5.01 18.74
CA THR A 311 7.57 -6.48 18.74
C THR A 311 6.21 -6.93 18.21
N ILE A 312 5.25 -6.01 18.06
CA ILE A 312 3.93 -6.28 17.51
C ILE A 312 3.72 -5.47 16.22
N TYR A 313 2.70 -5.87 15.45
CA TYR A 313 2.19 -5.06 14.34
C TYR A 313 0.79 -4.53 14.67
N GLY A 314 0.33 -3.56 13.89
CA GLY A 314 -1.03 -3.01 13.98
C GLY A 314 -1.22 -1.99 15.10
N HIS A 315 -2.48 -1.66 15.38
CA HIS A 315 -2.83 -0.57 16.30
C HIS A 315 -2.74 -1.01 17.77
N ARG A 316 -2.25 -0.10 18.62
CA ARG A 316 -2.23 -0.27 20.08
C ARG A 316 -3.45 0.38 20.73
N CYS A 317 -3.84 -0.10 21.91
CA CYS A 317 -4.84 0.60 22.71
C CYS A 317 -4.29 1.96 23.17
N GLY A 318 -5.10 3.00 23.12
CA GLY A 318 -4.67 4.36 23.46
C GLY A 318 -4.01 5.12 22.30
N GLU A 319 -3.71 4.47 21.18
CA GLU A 319 -3.40 5.16 19.93
C GLU A 319 -4.71 5.60 19.25
N GLY A 320 -4.89 6.91 19.13
CA GLY A 320 -6.07 7.50 18.50
C GLY A 320 -7.38 7.08 19.18
N LYS A 321 -8.27 6.44 18.40
CA LYS A 321 -9.62 6.03 18.86
C LYS A 321 -9.70 4.57 19.32
N HIS A 322 -8.60 3.82 19.34
CA HIS A 322 -8.61 2.38 19.61
C HIS A 322 -8.64 2.07 21.12
N LYS A 323 -9.74 1.45 21.59
CA LYS A 323 -9.90 1.03 23.00
C LYS A 323 -9.13 -0.25 23.36
N ARG A 324 -8.78 -1.07 22.36
CA ARG A 324 -8.05 -2.34 22.51
C ARG A 324 -6.96 -2.41 21.44
N CYS A 325 -5.91 -3.17 21.71
CA CYS A 325 -4.92 -3.52 20.69
C CYS A 325 -5.54 -4.48 19.67
N ILE A 326 -4.91 -4.57 18.49
CA ILE A 326 -5.24 -5.63 17.54
C ILE A 326 -5.09 -7.01 18.20
N PRO A 327 -6.04 -7.94 17.99
CA PRO A 327 -5.87 -9.32 18.45
C PRO A 327 -4.61 -9.93 17.85
N MET A 328 -3.82 -10.63 18.66
CA MET A 328 -2.58 -11.28 18.24
C MET A 328 -2.75 -12.79 18.27
N ALA A 329 -2.13 -13.46 17.31
CA ALA A 329 -1.93 -14.90 17.39
C ALA A 329 -1.05 -15.23 18.60
N ASP A 330 -1.34 -16.37 19.25
CA ASP A 330 -0.57 -16.89 20.38
C ASP A 330 0.93 -17.02 20.06
N SER A 331 1.25 -17.32 18.80
CA SER A 331 2.62 -17.41 18.28
C SER A 331 3.44 -16.13 18.39
N LEU A 332 2.80 -14.96 18.22
CA LEU A 332 3.47 -13.67 18.33
C LEU A 332 3.76 -13.34 19.79
N LEU A 333 2.88 -13.75 20.69
CA LEU A 333 3.06 -13.54 22.13
C LEU A 333 4.17 -14.44 22.69
N THR A 334 4.37 -15.65 22.15
CA THR A 334 5.50 -16.51 22.50
C THR A 334 6.82 -16.05 21.88
N GLU A 335 6.77 -15.42 20.69
CA GLU A 335 7.95 -14.88 20.03
C GLU A 335 8.43 -13.55 20.62
N SER A 336 7.52 -12.72 21.16
CA SER A 336 7.85 -11.39 21.69
C SER A 336 8.97 -11.41 22.76
N PRO A 337 8.98 -12.31 23.78
CA PRO A 337 10.09 -12.40 24.73
C PRO A 337 11.44 -12.73 24.06
N ARG A 338 11.45 -13.57 23.03
CA ARG A 338 12.67 -13.90 22.27
C ARG A 338 13.16 -12.70 21.47
N ALA A 339 12.23 -11.96 20.84
CA ALA A 339 12.53 -10.73 20.15
C ALA A 339 13.18 -9.69 21.09
N LEU A 340 12.62 -9.51 22.29
CA LEU A 340 13.19 -8.61 23.31
C LEU A 340 14.57 -9.07 23.78
N SER A 341 14.75 -10.37 23.99
CA SER A 341 16.07 -10.94 24.33
C SER A 341 17.09 -10.67 23.22
N ALA A 342 16.71 -10.85 21.95
CA ALA A 342 17.57 -10.58 20.80
C ALA A 342 17.93 -9.08 20.68
N ILE A 343 16.98 -8.18 20.95
CA ILE A 343 17.24 -6.73 20.99
C ILE A 343 18.29 -6.39 22.06
N ARG A 344 18.09 -6.85 23.29
CA ARG A 344 19.03 -6.63 24.42
C ARG A 344 20.42 -7.18 24.12
N THR A 345 20.47 -8.40 23.57
CA THR A 345 21.74 -9.12 23.35
C THR A 345 22.52 -8.57 22.16
N HIS A 346 21.84 -8.23 21.07
CA HIS A 346 22.52 -7.99 19.78
C HIS A 346 22.41 -6.56 19.25
N ILE A 347 21.51 -5.74 19.77
CA ILE A 347 21.17 -4.42 19.21
C ILE A 347 21.49 -3.29 20.19
N GLU A 348 21.04 -3.34 21.44
CA GLU A 348 21.15 -2.23 22.40
C GLU A 348 22.59 -1.71 22.53
N ASN A 349 23.57 -2.61 22.69
CA ASN A 349 24.99 -2.25 22.82
C ASN A 349 25.61 -1.64 21.54
N LYS A 350 24.91 -1.71 20.39
CA LYS A 350 25.36 -1.15 19.11
C LYS A 350 24.66 0.17 18.78
N VAL A 351 23.69 0.61 19.57
CA VAL A 351 22.98 1.87 19.32
C VAL A 351 23.88 3.05 19.72
N PRO A 352 24.20 3.96 18.79
CA PRO A 352 24.93 5.18 19.12
C PRO A 352 24.13 6.03 20.12
N SER A 353 24.81 6.75 21.01
CA SER A 353 24.15 7.64 21.99
C SER A 353 23.32 8.77 21.36
N THR A 354 23.57 9.09 20.09
CA THR A 354 22.81 10.08 19.31
C THR A 354 21.48 9.54 18.76
N VAL A 355 21.27 8.22 18.79
CA VAL A 355 20.07 7.57 18.26
C VAL A 355 19.08 7.30 19.39
N ALA A 356 17.86 7.80 19.27
CA ALA A 356 16.77 7.47 20.16
C ALA A 356 16.19 6.09 19.79
N LEU A 357 16.58 5.06 20.56
CA LEU A 357 15.98 3.73 20.48
C LEU A 357 14.66 3.68 21.28
N THR A 358 13.57 3.33 20.60
CA THR A 358 12.29 3.01 21.22
C THR A 358 11.96 1.55 20.99
N VAL A 359 11.88 0.76 22.08
CA VAL A 359 11.45 -0.64 22.02
C VAL A 359 10.03 -0.75 22.56
N LEU A 360 9.11 -1.28 21.76
CA LEU A 360 7.71 -1.43 22.15
C LEU A 360 7.35 -2.90 22.37
N GLU A 361 6.97 -3.22 23.61
CA GLU A 361 6.52 -4.55 24.02
C GLU A 361 5.01 -4.75 23.79
N PRO A 362 4.49 -5.99 23.80
CA PRO A 362 3.06 -6.23 23.75
C PRO A 362 2.34 -5.57 24.94
N CYS A 363 1.18 -4.97 24.69
CA CYS A 363 0.42 -4.28 25.73
C CYS A 363 -0.01 -5.25 26.85
N GLY A 364 0.51 -5.01 28.07
CA GLY A 364 0.16 -5.81 29.25
C GLY A 364 -1.32 -5.75 29.63
N ARG A 365 -2.03 -4.66 29.30
CA ARG A 365 -3.47 -4.51 29.58
C ARG A 365 -4.34 -5.34 28.64
N CYS A 366 -3.98 -5.40 27.36
CA CYS A 366 -4.73 -6.13 26.32
C CYS A 366 -4.32 -7.61 26.21
N HIS A 367 -3.05 -7.92 26.49
CA HIS A 367 -2.48 -9.26 26.28
C HIS A 367 -1.94 -9.92 27.57
N GLY A 368 -2.11 -9.28 28.73
CA GLY A 368 -1.56 -9.77 30.02
C GLY A 368 -2.14 -11.09 30.52
N THR A 369 -3.38 -11.42 30.14
CA THR A 369 -4.03 -12.69 30.51
C THR A 369 -3.45 -13.88 29.74
N VAL A 370 -3.15 -13.68 28.45
CA VAL A 370 -2.50 -14.70 27.61
C VAL A 370 -1.05 -14.89 28.03
N LYS A 371 -0.33 -13.78 28.31
CA LYS A 371 1.05 -13.82 28.84
C LYS A 371 1.15 -14.60 30.17
N ARG A 372 0.19 -14.42 31.09
CA ARG A 372 0.12 -15.18 32.36
C ARG A 372 -0.16 -16.68 32.15
N ARG A 373 -1.10 -17.02 31.28
CA ARG A 373 -1.46 -18.42 30.97
C ARG A 373 -0.31 -19.20 30.31
N MET A 374 0.51 -18.53 29.51
CA MET A 374 1.68 -19.15 28.86
C MET A 374 2.90 -19.26 29.77
N LEU A 375 3.16 -18.27 30.63
CA LEU A 375 4.24 -18.36 31.64
C LEU A 375 3.98 -19.51 32.62
N SER A 376 2.71 -19.81 32.96
CA SER A 376 2.37 -21.00 33.75
C SER A 376 2.52 -22.33 33.00
N GLN A 377 2.58 -22.32 31.66
CA GLN A 377 2.83 -23.53 30.86
C GLN A 377 4.33 -23.77 30.68
N LEU A 378 5.15 -22.73 30.43
CA LEU A 378 6.62 -22.88 30.39
C LEU A 378 7.22 -23.29 31.75
N GLY A 379 6.58 -22.94 32.86
CA GLY A 379 7.01 -23.36 34.21
C GLY A 379 6.80 -24.84 34.50
N ASN A 380 5.99 -25.56 33.72
CA ASN A 380 5.72 -26.98 33.90
C ASN A 380 6.61 -27.90 33.03
N ASP A 381 7.36 -27.34 32.08
CA ASP A 381 8.31 -28.10 31.23
C ASP A 381 9.75 -28.11 31.81
N ILE A 382 9.95 -27.58 33.03
CA ILE A 382 11.21 -27.67 33.78
C ILE A 382 10.92 -28.25 35.17
N SER A 383 10.45 -29.50 35.22
CA SER A 383 10.50 -30.33 36.42
C SER A 383 10.42 -31.82 36.08
N ILE A 384 11.55 -32.39 35.67
CA ILE A 384 12.28 -33.57 36.20
C ILE A 384 13.30 -33.98 35.13
#